data_AF-A0A3M4YDH9-F1
#
_entry.id   AF-A0A3M4YDH9-F1
#
_cell.length_a   1.000
_cell.length_b   1.000
_cell.length_c   1.000
_cell.angle_alpha   90.00
_cell.angle_beta   90.00
_cell.angle_gamma   90.00
#
_symmetry.space_group_name_H-M   'P 1'
#
loop_
_entity.id
_entity.type
_entity.pdbx_description
1 polymer ?
#
loop_
_entity_poly.entity_id
_entity_poly.type
_entity_poly.pdbx_seq_one_letter_code
_entity_poly.pdbx_strand_id
1 'polypeptide(L)'
;MIVKKGEVITIASGIFESYDRAGPFVVTQDVDVEAFIADARTRLEEPWELSALLSDVPRILCEQGLLAKLPCRRIYLGSMGEVDIGEEKEEF
;
A
#
# COMPACT_ATOMS: atom_id res chain seq x y z
N MET A 1 0.36 -14.54 -5.41
CA MET A 1 -0.44 -13.74 -6.35
C MET A 1 0.51 -12.97 -7.23
N ILE A 2 0.44 -13.19 -8.54
CA ILE A 2 1.27 -12.47 -9.51
C ILE A 2 0.49 -11.27 -10.03
N VAL A 3 1.06 -10.07 -9.88
CA VAL A 3 0.62 -8.83 -10.53
C VAL A 3 1.53 -8.55 -11.71
N LYS A 4 0.96 -8.21 -12.85
CA LYS A 4 1.68 -8.01 -14.11
C LYS A 4 2.13 -6.56 -14.28
N LYS A 5 3.24 -6.41 -15.00
CA LYS A 5 3.71 -5.11 -15.46
C LYS A 5 2.58 -4.32 -16.15
N GLY A 6 2.44 -3.06 -15.76
CA GLY A 6 1.45 -2.12 -16.31
C GLY A 6 0.09 -2.15 -15.60
N GLU A 7 -0.16 -3.10 -14.70
CA GLU A 7 -1.37 -3.08 -13.88
C GLU A 7 -1.38 -1.88 -12.93
N VAL A 8 -2.57 -1.28 -12.74
CA VAL A 8 -2.78 -0.21 -11.76
C VAL A 8 -3.45 -0.81 -10.53
N ILE A 9 -2.80 -0.67 -9.37
CA ILE A 9 -3.24 -1.32 -8.13
C ILE A 9 -3.28 -0.32 -6.96
N THR A 10 -4.07 -0.67 -5.96
CA THR A 10 -4.06 -0.04 -4.63
C THR A 10 -3.70 -1.12 -3.62
N ILE A 11 -2.82 -0.80 -2.68
CA ILE A 11 -2.43 -1.72 -1.60
C ILE A 11 -3.16 -1.29 -0.34
N ALA A 12 -3.87 -2.21 0.30
CA ALA A 12 -4.56 -2.00 1.55
C ALA A 12 -3.87 -2.77 2.68
N SER A 13 -3.56 -2.13 3.81
CA SER A 13 -2.98 -2.76 5.00
C SER A 13 -3.79 -2.40 6.25
N GLY A 14 -4.10 -3.37 7.12
CA GLY A 14 -4.93 -3.15 8.31
C GLY A 14 -5.81 -4.34 8.69
N ILE A 15 -6.66 -4.15 9.70
CA ILE A 15 -7.62 -5.17 10.19
C ILE A 15 -9.04 -4.66 9.91
N PHE A 16 -9.75 -5.35 9.01
CA PHE A 16 -11.19 -5.29 8.68
C PHE A 16 -11.84 -3.90 8.42
N GLU A 17 -11.81 -2.93 9.34
CA GLU A 17 -12.57 -1.65 9.24
C GLU A 17 -11.68 -0.41 9.04
N SER A 18 -10.36 -0.53 9.18
CA SER A 18 -9.40 0.59 9.10
C SER A 18 -8.22 0.25 8.20
N TYR A 19 -8.51 -0.28 7.00
CA TYR A 19 -7.45 -0.50 6.03
C TYR A 19 -6.90 0.85 5.57
N ASP A 20 -5.64 1.13 5.92
CA ASP A 20 -4.87 2.17 5.26
C ASP A 20 -4.65 1.75 3.81
N ARG A 21 -4.96 2.66 2.88
CA ARG A 21 -4.91 2.41 1.44
C ARG A 21 -3.83 3.27 0.82
N ALA A 22 -2.78 2.63 0.33
CA ALA A 22 -1.72 3.26 -0.42
C ALA A 22 -1.93 3.12 -1.93
N GLY A 23 -1.53 4.16 -2.66
CA GLY A 23 -1.64 4.25 -4.12
C GLY A 23 -2.68 5.28 -4.58
N PRO A 24 -3.17 5.16 -5.82
CA PRO A 24 -2.82 4.14 -6.83
C PRO A 24 -1.33 4.08 -7.24
N PHE A 25 -0.89 2.89 -7.60
CA PHE A 25 0.44 2.58 -8.15
C PHE A 25 0.31 1.93 -9.52
N VAL A 26 1.32 2.11 -10.37
CA VAL A 26 1.53 1.28 -11.56
C VAL A 26 2.66 0.29 -11.31
N VAL A 27 2.43 -0.97 -11.68
CA VAL A 27 3.40 -2.05 -11.57
C VAL A 27 4.45 -1.91 -12.68
N THR A 28 5.73 -1.85 -12.34
CA THR A 28 6.82 -1.59 -13.32
C THR A 28 7.39 -2.87 -13.94
N GLN A 29 7.24 -4.00 -13.25
CA GLN A 29 7.66 -5.35 -13.66
C GLN A 29 6.77 -6.40 -12.97
N ASP A 30 6.70 -7.61 -13.52
CA ASP A 30 5.90 -8.68 -12.91
C ASP A 30 6.37 -8.95 -11.46
N VAL A 31 5.43 -8.96 -10.50
CA VAL A 31 5.71 -9.15 -9.08
C VAL A 31 4.87 -10.30 -8.55
N ASP A 32 5.49 -11.27 -7.89
CA ASP A 32 4.76 -12.20 -7.01
C ASP A 32 4.69 -11.61 -5.59
N VAL A 33 3.54 -11.01 -5.28
CA VAL A 33 3.33 -10.33 -4.00
C VAL A 33 3.30 -11.33 -2.85
N GLU A 34 2.80 -12.54 -3.06
CA GLU A 34 2.78 -13.55 -1.99
C GLU A 34 4.20 -14.01 -1.67
N ALA A 35 5.02 -14.25 -2.69
CA ALA A 35 6.42 -14.60 -2.50
C ALA A 35 7.20 -13.47 -1.81
N PHE A 36 6.96 -12.21 -2.20
CA PHE A 36 7.58 -11.04 -1.58
C PHE A 36 7.24 -10.94 -0.08
N ILE A 37 5.95 -11.06 0.27
CA ILE A 37 5.51 -11.01 1.66
C ILE A 37 6.05 -12.22 2.44
N ALA A 38 6.06 -13.42 1.85
CA ALA A 38 6.61 -14.61 2.49
C ALA A 38 8.10 -14.44 2.82
N ASP A 39 8.91 -13.93 1.88
CA ASP A 39 10.34 -13.63 2.12
C ASP A 39 10.51 -12.58 3.23
N ALA A 40 9.77 -11.47 3.15
CA ALA A 40 9.85 -10.42 4.15
C ALA A 40 9.47 -10.92 5.56
N ARG A 41 8.49 -11.82 5.66
CA ARG A 41 8.07 -12.43 6.94
C ARG A 41 9.12 -13.34 7.56
N THR A 42 10.01 -13.95 6.76
CA THR A 42 11.10 -14.79 7.31
C THR A 42 12.10 -14.00 8.14
N ARG A 43 12.09 -12.66 8.01
CA ARG A 43 13.01 -11.75 8.68
C ARG A 43 12.41 -11.10 9.94
N LEU A 44 11.19 -11.45 10.29
CA LEU A 44 10.51 -10.95 11.49
C LEU A 44 10.80 -11.90 12.66
N GLU A 45 11.16 -11.32 13.80
CA GLU A 45 11.37 -12.04 15.06
C GLU A 45 10.11 -11.99 15.94
N GLU A 46 9.29 -10.94 15.82
CA GLU A 46 8.17 -10.68 16.73
C GLU A 46 6.83 -10.46 15.99
N PRO A 47 5.68 -10.90 16.56
CA PRO A 47 4.39 -10.83 15.87
C PRO A 47 3.89 -9.42 15.50
N TRP A 48 4.28 -8.38 16.27
CA TRP A 48 3.89 -6.99 15.98
C TRP A 48 4.65 -6.39 14.80
N GLU A 49 5.81 -6.93 14.46
CA GLU A 49 6.57 -6.51 13.29
C GLU A 49 5.82 -6.84 11.99
N LEU A 50 4.90 -7.81 12.03
CA LEU A 50 4.06 -8.13 10.88
C LEU A 50 3.14 -6.98 10.50
N SER A 51 2.48 -6.34 11.48
CA SER A 51 1.62 -5.18 11.20
C SER A 51 2.42 -4.01 10.65
N ALA A 52 3.58 -3.72 11.23
CA ALA A 52 4.47 -2.66 10.76
C ALA A 52 4.97 -2.96 9.33
N LEU A 53 5.41 -4.20 9.08
CA LEU A 53 5.84 -4.64 7.75
C LEU A 53 4.73 -4.42 6.72
N LEU A 54 3.50 -4.87 6.98
CA LEU A 54 2.39 -4.76 6.04
C LEU A 54 2.06 -3.30 5.69
N SER A 55 2.19 -2.38 6.65
CA SER A 55 2.04 -0.94 6.40
C SER A 55 3.19 -0.35 5.59
N ASP A 56 4.40 -0.88 5.71
CA ASP A 56 5.59 -0.42 4.99
C ASP A 56 5.75 -1.02 3.58
N VAL A 57 5.04 -2.11 3.26
CA VAL A 57 5.11 -2.80 1.96
C VAL A 57 4.99 -1.85 0.76
N PRO A 58 4.02 -0.90 0.71
CA PRO A 58 3.92 0.01 -0.44
C PRO A 58 5.18 0.84 -0.63
N ARG A 59 5.78 1.33 0.46
CA ARG A 59 7.04 2.10 0.43
C ARG A 59 8.19 1.24 -0.09
N ILE A 60 8.38 0.05 0.47
CA ILE A 60 9.48 -0.85 0.10
C ILE A 60 9.40 -1.23 -1.38
N LEU A 61 8.21 -1.54 -1.88
CA LEU A 61 8.01 -1.86 -3.30
C LEU A 61 8.31 -0.67 -4.22
N CYS A 62 8.03 0.57 -3.78
CA CYS A 62 8.40 1.78 -4.53
C CYS A 62 9.91 2.00 -4.54
N GLU A 63 10.57 1.87 -3.38
CA GLU A 63 12.03 2.03 -3.25
C GLU A 63 12.81 1.01 -4.08
N GLN A 64 12.29 -0.21 -4.18
CA GLN A 64 12.86 -1.27 -5.03
C GLN A 64 12.51 -1.10 -6.51
N GLY A 65 11.75 -0.06 -6.87
CA GLY A 65 11.35 0.24 -8.24
C GLY A 65 10.37 -0.77 -8.82
N LEU A 66 9.68 -1.58 -7.99
CA LEU A 66 8.66 -2.56 -8.39
C LEU A 66 7.30 -1.89 -8.66
N LEU A 67 7.04 -0.80 -7.95
CA LEU A 67 5.87 0.06 -8.10
C LEU A 67 6.30 1.50 -8.36
N ALA A 68 5.50 2.23 -9.12
CA ALA A 68 5.61 3.67 -9.22
C ALA A 68 4.29 4.32 -8.81
N LYS A 69 4.34 5.30 -7.91
CA LYS A 69 3.15 6.04 -7.47
C LYS A 69 2.61 6.87 -8.64
N LEU A 70 1.32 6.75 -8.92
CA LEU A 70 0.66 7.59 -9.91
C LEU A 70 0.20 8.88 -9.24
N PRO A 71 0.29 10.04 -9.93
CA PRO A 71 -0.25 11.28 -9.41
C PRO A 71 -1.78 11.15 -9.34
N CYS A 72 -2.32 11.18 -8.13
CA CYS A 72 -3.74 10.97 -7.87
C CYS A 72 -4.23 11.95 -6.80
N ARG A 73 -5.36 12.61 -7.08
CA ARG A 73 -6.05 13.40 -6.06
C ARG A 73 -6.76 12.46 -5.09
N ARG A 74 -6.48 12.60 -3.81
CA ARG A 74 -7.15 11.84 -2.75
C ARG A 74 -8.21 12.71 -2.12
N ILE A 75 -9.47 12.34 -2.33
CA ILE A 75 -10.64 13.02 -1.77
C ILE A 75 -11.14 12.16 -0.63
N TYR A 76 -11.18 12.70 0.60
CA TYR A 76 -11.81 12.04 1.73
C TYR A 76 -13.26 12.52 1.86
N LEU A 77 -14.13 11.59 2.28
CA LEU A 77 -15.55 11.82 2.48
C LEU A 77 -15.89 11.51 3.94
N GLY A 78 -15.69 12.52 4.79
CA GLY A 78 -16.08 12.55 6.18
C GLY A 78 -15.12 11.84 7.13
N SER A 79 -15.22 12.22 8.39
CA SER A 79 -14.64 11.52 9.54
C SER A 79 -15.70 11.45 10.64
N MET A 80 -15.80 10.31 11.32
CA MET A 80 -16.61 10.12 12.54
C MET A 80 -18.06 10.63 12.47
N GLY A 81 -18.81 10.25 11.43
CA GLY A 81 -20.27 10.49 11.37
C GLY A 81 -20.69 11.86 10.84
N GLU A 82 -19.73 12.73 10.49
CA GLU A 82 -19.98 13.99 9.79
C GLU A 82 -19.55 13.89 8.32
N VAL A 83 -20.31 14.54 7.43
CA VAL A 83 -19.92 14.70 6.02
C VAL A 83 -18.98 15.89 5.93
N ASP A 84 -17.68 15.61 5.77
CA ASP A 84 -16.63 16.60 5.51
C ASP A 84 -15.87 16.19 4.24
N ILE A 85 -15.88 17.03 3.21
CA ILE A 85 -15.22 16.72 1.94
C ILE A 85 -13.94 17.54 1.85
N GLY A 86 -12.81 16.87 1.79
CA GLY A 86 -11.53 17.53 1.58
C GLY A 86 -10.56 16.73 0.73
N GLU A 87 -9.47 17.39 0.35
CA GLU A 87 -8.39 16.83 -0.45
C GLU A 87 -7.16 16.64 0.44
N GLU A 88 -6.64 15.42 0.50
CA GLU A 88 -5.40 15.13 1.20
C GLU A 88 -4.24 15.76 0.41
N LYS A 89 -3.48 16.66 1.05
CA LYS A 89 -2.28 17.25 0.43
C LYS A 89 -1.19 16.19 0.40
N GLU A 90 -0.60 15.95 -0.78
CA GLU A 90 0.60 15.14 -0.86
C GLU A 90 1.74 15.85 -0.11
N GLU A 91 2.20 15.25 0.99
CA GLU A 91 3.50 15.60 1.56
C GLU A 91 4.57 15.05 0.61
N PHE A 92 5.27 15.95 -0.07
CA PHE A 92 6.44 15.66 -0.91
C PHE A 92 7.71 15.72 -0.08
#